data_AF-A0A163THA1-F1
#
_entry.id   AF-A0A163THA1-F1
#
_cell.length_a   1.000
_cell.length_b   1.000
_cell.length_c   1.000
_cell.angle_alpha   90.00
_cell.angle_beta   90.00
_cell.angle_gamma   90.00
#
_symmetry.space_group_name_H-M   'P 1'
#
loop_
_entity.id
_entity.type
_entity.pdbx_description
1 polymer ?
#
loop_
_entity_poly.entity_id
_entity_poly.type
_entity_poly.pdbx_seq_one_letter_code
_entity_poly.pdbx_strand_id
1 'polypeptide(L)'
;RNVFSHVPSTKVREVTHMLKAIHAQNRKAAQEKADSVIADLRARRLTRAADLIEESIGETLTYYGFPDSHWRKIRTSNPLERIMKEIRRRTRVVGAFADDQSCLNLAAARLRHIAAGEWSSRKYMNMAPLYQEQHKTQETVA
;
A
#
# COMPACT_ATOMS: atom_id res chain seq x y z
N ARG A 1 -4.10 -3.63 4.69
CA ARG A 1 -4.09 -5.11 4.51
C ARG A 1 -4.23 -5.84 5.85
N ASN A 2 -3.44 -5.46 6.86
CA ASN A 2 -3.45 -6.09 8.20
C ASN A 2 -4.82 -6.01 8.90
N VAL A 3 -5.58 -4.93 8.65
CA VAL A 3 -6.96 -4.76 9.14
C VAL A 3 -7.86 -5.95 8.79
N PHE A 4 -7.72 -6.55 7.60
CA PHE A 4 -8.59 -7.65 7.17
C PHE A 4 -8.40 -8.95 7.97
N SER A 5 -7.25 -9.13 8.62
CA SER A 5 -7.02 -10.28 9.49
C SER A 5 -7.79 -10.19 10.81
N HIS A 6 -8.28 -9.01 11.17
CA HIS A 6 -9.04 -8.76 12.40
C HIS A 6 -10.55 -8.58 12.14
N VAL A 7 -11.01 -8.79 10.90
CA VAL A 7 -12.40 -8.62 10.50
C VAL A 7 -12.99 -9.97 10.07
N PRO A 8 -14.21 -10.33 10.50
CA PRO A 8 -14.89 -11.53 10.02
C PRO A 8 -15.07 -11.51 8.49
N SER A 9 -14.89 -12.66 7.83
CA SER A 9 -14.94 -12.79 6.35
C SER A 9 -16.21 -12.18 5.74
N THR A 10 -17.36 -12.33 6.40
CA THR A 10 -18.65 -11.77 5.97
C THR A 10 -18.67 -10.25 5.85
N LYS A 11 -17.87 -9.55 6.69
CA LYS A 11 -17.84 -8.07 6.75
C LYS A 11 -16.68 -7.46 5.97
N VAL A 12 -15.76 -8.26 5.42
CA VAL A 12 -14.56 -7.78 4.73
C VAL A 12 -14.90 -6.87 3.54
N ARG A 13 -15.94 -7.20 2.76
CA ARG A 13 -16.33 -6.40 1.60
C ARG A 13 -16.79 -5.01 2.00
N GLU A 14 -17.57 -4.91 3.07
CA GLU A 14 -18.06 -3.64 3.61
C GLU A 14 -16.92 -2.80 4.18
N VAL A 15 -16.07 -3.39 5.04
CA VAL A 15 -14.90 -2.71 5.62
C VAL A 15 -13.94 -2.24 4.53
N THR A 16 -13.78 -3.01 3.46
CA THR A 16 -12.98 -2.57 2.29
C THR A 16 -13.55 -1.32 1.64
N HIS A 17 -14.87 -1.21 1.53
CA HIS A 17 -15.52 -0.03 0.96
C HIS A 17 -15.33 1.20 1.86
N MET A 18 -15.51 1.03 3.18
CA MET A 18 -15.28 2.09 4.16
C MET A 18 -13.83 2.59 4.13
N LEU A 19 -12.85 1.68 4.13
CA LEU A 19 -11.44 2.04 4.03
C LEU A 19 -11.10 2.75 2.71
N LYS A 20 -11.71 2.34 1.59
CA LYS A 20 -11.53 3.04 0.31
C LYS A 20 -12.10 4.46 0.37
N ALA A 21 -13.18 4.68 1.12
CA ALA A 21 -13.82 5.99 1.26
C ALA A 21 -13.00 6.98 2.09
N ILE A 22 -12.08 6.51 2.94
CA ILE A 22 -11.15 7.38 3.71
C ILE A 22 -10.28 8.22 2.76
N HIS A 23 -9.96 7.71 1.58
CA HIS A 23 -9.14 8.41 0.61
C HIS A 23 -9.96 9.50 -0.11
N ALA A 24 -10.15 10.64 0.56
CA ALA A 24 -10.81 11.83 0.04
C ALA A 24 -9.87 12.68 -0.85
N GLN A 25 -10.39 13.76 -1.43
CA GLN A 25 -9.60 14.67 -2.27
C GLN A 25 -8.55 15.46 -1.49
N ASN A 26 -8.76 15.72 -0.19
CA ASN A 26 -7.84 16.50 0.63
C ASN A 26 -7.52 15.80 1.97
N ARG A 27 -6.38 16.16 2.58
CA ARG A 27 -5.88 15.54 3.82
C ARG A 27 -6.84 15.72 5.01
N LYS A 28 -7.45 16.90 5.16
CA LYS A 28 -8.35 17.20 6.29
C LYS A 28 -9.63 16.34 6.22
N ALA A 29 -10.29 16.31 5.07
CA ALA A 29 -11.46 15.48 4.82
C ALA A 29 -11.13 13.98 4.90
N ALA A 30 -9.91 13.57 4.50
CA ALA A 30 -9.48 12.19 4.68
C ALA A 30 -9.34 11.82 6.16
N GLN A 31 -8.83 12.73 6.99
CA GLN A 31 -8.75 12.55 8.44
C GLN A 31 -10.15 12.48 9.08
N GLU A 32 -11.03 13.46 8.79
CA GLU A 32 -12.40 13.47 9.31
C GLU A 32 -13.16 12.18 8.92
N LYS A 33 -12.94 11.70 7.69
CA LYS A 33 -13.54 10.45 7.23
C LYS A 33 -12.95 9.23 7.92
N ALA A 34 -11.65 9.23 8.21
CA ALA A 34 -11.01 8.18 8.99
C ALA A 34 -11.61 8.10 10.40
N ASP A 35 -11.77 9.24 11.07
CA ASP A 35 -12.35 9.31 12.41
C ASP A 35 -13.80 8.79 12.42
N SER A 36 -14.58 9.15 11.39
CA SER A 36 -15.93 8.61 11.19
C SER A 36 -15.95 7.08 10.98
N VAL A 37 -15.01 6.54 10.20
CA VAL A 37 -14.88 5.09 9.99
C VAL A 37 -14.44 4.38 11.26
N ILE A 38 -13.52 4.96 12.04
CA ILE A 38 -13.09 4.42 13.34
C ILE A 38 -14.29 4.33 14.29
N ALA A 39 -15.11 5.38 14.36
CA ALA A 39 -16.33 5.39 15.17
C ALA A 39 -17.33 4.29 14.75
N ASP A 40 -17.57 4.10 13.44
CA ASP A 40 -18.46 3.04 12.94
C ASP A 40 -17.91 1.64 13.23
N LEU A 41 -16.59 1.44 13.09
CA LEU A 41 -15.95 0.16 13.41
C LEU A 41 -16.04 -0.18 14.92
N ARG A 42 -15.89 0.83 15.79
CA ARG A 42 -16.10 0.68 17.24
C ARG A 42 -17.56 0.33 17.54
N ALA A 43 -18.52 1.00 16.92
CA ALA A 43 -19.95 0.69 17.08
C ALA A 43 -20.30 -0.75 16.66
N ARG A 44 -19.62 -1.28 15.64
CA ARG A 44 -19.79 -2.65 15.13
C ARG A 44 -19.04 -3.72 15.91
N ARG A 45 -18.45 -3.37 17.07
CA ARG A 45 -17.62 -4.24 17.93
C ARG A 45 -16.36 -4.78 17.24
N LEU A 46 -15.82 -4.06 16.26
CA LEU A 46 -14.57 -4.38 15.57
C LEU A 46 -13.40 -3.56 16.16
N THR A 47 -13.23 -3.61 17.48
CA THR A 47 -12.28 -2.73 18.21
C THR A 47 -10.84 -2.86 17.72
N ARG A 48 -10.32 -4.09 17.59
CA ARG A 48 -8.94 -4.31 17.08
C ARG A 48 -8.70 -3.72 15.68
N ALA A 49 -9.72 -3.74 14.82
CA ALA A 49 -9.61 -3.17 13.49
C ALA A 49 -9.60 -1.63 13.56
N ALA A 50 -10.40 -1.05 14.47
CA ALA A 50 -10.44 0.38 14.71
C ALA A 50 -9.11 0.90 15.28
N ASP A 51 -8.58 0.24 16.31
CA ASP A 51 -7.33 0.64 16.98
C ASP A 51 -6.14 0.59 16.01
N LEU A 52 -6.08 -0.45 15.17
CA LEU A 52 -5.05 -0.55 14.12
C LEU A 52 -5.14 0.58 13.09
N ILE A 53 -6.36 1.02 12.75
CA ILE A 53 -6.54 2.16 11.82
C ILE A 53 -6.12 3.46 12.50
N GLU A 54 -6.50 3.67 13.76
CA GLU A 54 -6.14 4.86 14.54
C GLU A 54 -4.61 5.03 14.65
N GLU A 55 -3.88 3.94 14.89
CA GLU A 55 -2.42 3.96 14.94
C GLU A 55 -1.78 4.21 13.56
N SER A 56 -2.31 3.58 12.50
CA SER A 56 -1.69 3.61 11.16
C SER A 56 -2.19 4.72 10.24
N ILE A 57 -3.22 5.49 10.61
CA ILE A 57 -3.81 6.52 9.75
C ILE A 57 -2.83 7.65 9.44
N GLY A 58 -2.04 8.06 10.43
CA GLY A 58 -1.04 9.13 10.28
C GLY A 58 -0.03 8.80 9.20
N GLU A 59 0.53 7.58 9.24
CA GLU A 59 1.45 7.08 8.22
C GLU A 59 0.75 6.94 6.86
N THR A 60 -0.48 6.39 6.86
CA THR A 60 -1.25 6.15 5.64
C THR A 60 -1.57 7.43 4.88
N LEU A 61 -1.81 8.56 5.56
CA LEU A 61 -2.12 9.84 4.93
C LEU A 61 -0.88 10.65 4.53
N THR A 62 0.33 10.13 4.74
CA THR A 62 1.58 10.82 4.37
C THR A 62 1.70 11.05 2.86
N TYR A 63 1.09 10.20 2.04
CA TYR A 63 1.17 10.33 0.58
C TYR A 63 0.51 11.62 0.04
N TYR A 64 -0.34 12.30 0.82
CA TYR A 64 -0.92 13.59 0.43
C TYR A 64 0.13 14.72 0.32
N GLY A 65 1.36 14.51 0.82
CA GLY A 65 2.47 15.44 0.61
C GLY A 65 3.13 15.33 -0.77
N PHE A 66 2.69 14.41 -1.62
CA PHE A 66 3.18 14.25 -3.00
C PHE A 66 2.18 14.83 -4.01
N PRO A 67 2.57 15.05 -5.27
CA PRO A 67 1.63 15.44 -6.33
C PRO A 67 0.52 14.41 -6.53
N ASP A 68 -0.68 14.87 -6.89
CA ASP A 68 -1.88 14.03 -7.13
C ASP A 68 -1.63 12.89 -8.13
N SER A 69 -0.77 13.15 -9.13
CA SER A 69 -0.37 12.16 -10.13
C SER A 69 0.33 10.93 -9.55
N HIS A 70 0.91 11.05 -8.36
CA HIS A 70 1.64 9.98 -7.66
C HIS A 70 0.77 9.23 -6.65
N TRP A 71 -0.29 9.85 -6.12
CA TRP A 71 -1.12 9.27 -5.05
C TRP A 71 -1.59 7.85 -5.36
N ARG A 72 -2.11 7.63 -6.58
CA ARG A 72 -2.60 6.30 -6.98
C ARG A 72 -1.50 5.25 -6.95
N LYS A 73 -0.28 5.61 -7.36
CA LYS A 73 0.88 4.70 -7.45
C LYS A 73 1.46 4.40 -6.07
N ILE A 74 1.62 5.42 -5.22
CA ILE A 74 2.13 5.26 -3.85
C ILE A 74 1.15 4.45 -3.00
N ARG A 75 -0.16 4.70 -3.15
CA ARG A 75 -1.21 4.04 -2.36
C ARG A 75 -1.38 2.55 -2.67
N THR A 76 -1.04 2.07 -3.87
CA THR A 76 -1.28 0.67 -4.25
C THR A 76 -0.06 -0.22 -4.04
N SER A 77 -0.22 -1.26 -3.22
CA SER A 77 0.72 -2.38 -3.06
C SER A 77 0.65 -3.41 -4.19
N ASN A 78 -0.24 -3.24 -5.17
CA ASN A 78 -0.53 -4.23 -6.22
C ASN A 78 0.73 -4.80 -6.93
N PRO A 79 1.72 -3.98 -7.35
CA PRO A 79 2.92 -4.52 -7.99
C PRO A 79 3.72 -5.45 -7.08
N LEU A 80 3.91 -5.05 -5.81
CA LEU A 80 4.59 -5.84 -4.79
C LEU A 80 3.82 -7.12 -4.47
N GLU A 81 2.50 -7.03 -4.31
CA GLU A 81 1.65 -8.20 -4.06
C GLU A 81 1.72 -9.21 -5.21
N ARG A 82 1.76 -8.73 -6.46
CA ARG A 82 1.92 -9.58 -7.64
C ARG A 82 3.26 -10.32 -7.63
N ILE A 83 4.36 -9.64 -7.28
CA ILE A 83 5.68 -10.27 -7.13
C ILE A 83 5.63 -11.32 -6.02
N MET A 84 5.16 -10.94 -4.83
CA MET A 84 5.14 -11.84 -3.67
C MET A 84 4.24 -13.05 -3.87
N LYS A 85 3.17 -12.92 -4.66
CA LYS A 85 2.32 -14.04 -5.06
C LYS A 85 3.06 -15.00 -6.00
N GLU A 86 3.83 -14.47 -6.94
CA GLU A 86 4.62 -15.30 -7.87
C GLU A 86 5.78 -16.02 -7.17
N ILE A 87 6.46 -15.35 -6.23
CA ILE A 87 7.49 -15.98 -5.39
C ILE A 87 6.85 -17.13 -4.60
N ARG A 88 5.74 -16.88 -3.88
CA ARG A 88 5.02 -17.92 -3.13
C ARG A 88 4.52 -19.07 -4.00
N ARG A 89 4.10 -18.80 -5.24
CA ARG A 89 3.65 -19.84 -6.16
C ARG A 89 4.79 -20.79 -6.51
N ARG A 90 6.01 -20.27 -6.73
CA ARG A 90 7.18 -21.08 -7.09
C ARG A 90 7.81 -21.79 -5.91
N THR A 91 7.86 -21.16 -4.74
CA THR A 91 8.34 -21.84 -3.53
C THR A 91 7.42 -22.99 -3.12
N ARG A 92 6.11 -22.88 -3.33
CA ARG A 92 5.14 -23.94 -3.02
C ARG A 92 5.38 -25.24 -3.80
N VAL A 93 5.93 -25.16 -5.01
CA VAL A 93 6.23 -26.36 -5.83
C VAL A 93 7.44 -27.13 -5.29
N VAL A 94 8.40 -26.43 -4.69
CA VAL A 94 9.62 -27.04 -4.13
C VAL A 94 9.32 -27.78 -2.83
N GLY A 95 8.32 -27.32 -2.06
CA GLY A 95 7.89 -27.96 -0.81
C GLY A 95 8.85 -27.67 0.35
N ALA A 96 10.08 -28.18 0.29
CA ALA A 96 11.13 -27.96 1.28
C ALA A 96 12.46 -27.64 0.59
N PHE A 97 13.19 -26.66 1.11
CA PHE A 97 14.52 -26.30 0.63
C PHE A 97 15.59 -26.96 1.52
N ALA A 98 16.72 -27.34 0.92
CA ALA A 98 17.84 -27.92 1.64
C ALA A 98 18.59 -26.88 2.50
N ASP A 99 18.61 -25.62 2.07
CA ASP A 99 19.22 -24.50 2.76
C ASP A 99 18.49 -23.17 2.47
N ASP A 100 18.74 -22.17 3.31
CA ASP A 100 18.16 -20.83 3.15
C ASP A 100 18.61 -20.16 1.84
N GLN A 101 19.84 -20.47 1.40
CA GLN A 101 20.42 -19.88 0.19
C GLN A 101 19.74 -20.38 -1.08
N SER A 102 19.30 -21.64 -1.15
CA SER A 102 18.50 -22.14 -2.27
C SER A 102 17.16 -21.42 -2.38
N CYS A 103 16.52 -21.11 -1.24
CA CYS A 103 15.28 -20.34 -1.22
C CYS A 103 15.50 -18.91 -1.75
N LEU A 104 16.56 -18.24 -1.26
CA LEU A 104 16.94 -16.91 -1.71
C LEU A 104 17.26 -16.90 -3.21
N ASN A 105 18.03 -17.87 -3.70
CA ASN A 105 18.40 -18.00 -5.10
C ASN A 105 17.17 -18.14 -6.01
N LEU A 106 16.16 -18.93 -5.61
CA LEU A 106 14.91 -19.04 -6.36
C LEU A 106 14.15 -17.71 -6.41
N ALA A 107 14.05 -17.01 -5.28
CA ALA A 107 13.41 -15.70 -5.23
C ALA A 107 14.16 -14.67 -6.10
N ALA A 108 15.48 -14.61 -5.99
CA ALA A 108 16.34 -13.71 -6.75
C ALA A 108 16.29 -14.00 -8.26
N ALA A 109 16.34 -15.28 -8.66
CA ALA A 109 16.18 -15.68 -10.05
C ALA A 109 14.83 -15.22 -10.61
N ARG A 110 13.76 -15.31 -9.81
CA ARG A 110 12.44 -14.83 -10.23
C ARG A 110 12.39 -13.31 -10.37
N LEU A 111 12.96 -12.58 -9.40
CA LEU A 111 13.04 -11.11 -9.47
C LEU A 111 13.81 -10.66 -10.71
N ARG A 112 14.97 -11.29 -10.98
CA ARG A 112 15.78 -11.01 -12.17
C ARG A 112 14.99 -11.23 -13.45
N HIS A 113 14.24 -12.33 -13.55
CA HIS A 113 13.41 -12.59 -14.72
C HIS A 113 12.28 -11.57 -14.90
N ILE A 114 11.63 -11.13 -13.81
CA ILE A 114 10.59 -10.09 -13.89
C ILE A 114 11.22 -8.76 -14.34
N ALA A 115 12.36 -8.39 -13.77
CA ALA A 115 13.08 -7.17 -14.11
C ALA A 115 13.55 -7.17 -15.57
N ALA A 116 14.06 -8.29 -16.07
CA ALA A 116 14.54 -8.44 -17.45
C ALA A 116 13.43 -8.39 -18.50
N GLY A 117 12.15 -8.50 -18.10
CA GLY A 117 11.01 -8.35 -19.00
C GLY A 117 10.53 -6.90 -19.15
N GLU A 118 9.21 -6.73 -19.37
CA GLU A 118 8.55 -5.43 -19.57
C GLU A 118 8.72 -4.41 -18.42
N TRP A 119 9.17 -4.83 -17.25
CA TRP A 119 9.38 -3.91 -16.13
C TRP A 119 10.58 -3.00 -16.32
N SER A 120 11.63 -3.45 -17.00
CA SER A 120 12.82 -2.63 -17.27
C SER A 120 12.54 -1.45 -18.21
N SER A 121 11.57 -1.58 -19.11
CA SER A 121 11.33 -0.60 -20.18
C SER A 121 10.33 0.50 -19.81
N ARG A 122 9.62 0.38 -18.68
CA ARG A 122 8.55 1.34 -18.29
C ARG A 122 8.98 2.27 -17.16
N LYS A 123 8.89 3.58 -17.40
CA LYS A 123 9.00 4.60 -16.34
C LYS A 123 7.78 4.54 -15.41
N TYR A 124 7.89 3.81 -14.30
CA TYR A 124 6.78 3.59 -13.38
C TYR A 124 6.25 4.90 -12.78
N MET A 125 7.11 5.85 -12.42
CA MET A 125 6.74 7.15 -11.85
C MET A 125 7.52 8.28 -12.52
N ASN A 126 6.82 9.36 -12.87
CA ASN A 126 7.46 10.55 -13.42
C ASN A 126 7.81 11.50 -12.28
N MET A 127 9.09 11.76 -12.05
CA MET A 127 9.55 12.60 -10.94
C MET A 127 9.48 14.11 -11.22
N ALA A 128 9.30 14.52 -12.49
CA ALA A 128 9.28 15.93 -12.88
C ALA A 128 8.27 16.79 -12.09
N PRO A 129 7.02 16.35 -11.83
CA PRO A 129 6.06 17.12 -11.03
C PRO A 129 6.50 17.33 -9.59
N LEU A 130 7.17 16.34 -8.98
CA LEU A 130 7.66 16.45 -7.61
C LEU A 130 8.77 17.50 -7.51
N TYR A 131 9.74 17.46 -8.43
CA TYR A 131 10.83 18.44 -8.44
C TYR A 131 10.31 19.86 -8.69
N GLN A 132 9.31 20.03 -9.56
CA GLN A 132 8.68 21.33 -9.80
C GLN A 132 7.98 21.90 -8.55
N GLU A 133 7.31 21.06 -7.76
CA GLU A 133 6.73 21.49 -6.48
C GLU A 133 7.81 21.83 -5.45
N GLN A 134 8.88 21.02 -5.34
CA GLN A 134 9.99 21.28 -4.42
C GLN A 134 10.71 22.60 -4.72
N HIS A 135 10.97 22.90 -5.99
CA HIS A 135 11.59 24.17 -6.40
C HIS A 135 10.69 25.37 -6.07
N LYS A 136 9.38 25.28 -6.33
CA LYS A 136 8.43 26.33 -5.95
C LYS A 136 8.42 26.58 -4.44
N THR A 137 8.40 25.52 -3.63
CA THR A 137 8.41 25.64 -2.16
C THR A 137 9.72 26.26 -1.65
N GLN A 138 10.85 26.05 -2.32
CA GLN A 138 12.12 26.69 -1.96
C GLN A 138 12.14 28.19 -2.30
N GLU A 139 11.54 28.59 -3.42
CA GLU A 139 11.44 30.00 -3.84
C GLU A 139 10.45 30.82 -3.01
N THR A 140 9.44 30.18 -2.38
CA THR A 140 8.46 30.91 -1.54
C THR A 140 8.93 31.13 -0.10
N VAL A 141 10.02 30.45 0.31
CA VAL A 141 10.56 30.49 1.69
C VAL A 141 11.85 31.34 1.75
N ALA A 142 12.40 31.73 0.60
CA ALA A 142 13.50 32.70 0.46
C ALA A 142 12.95 34.12 0.29
#